data_AF-A0A5N5TF16-F1
#
_entry.id   AF-A0A5N5TF16-F1
#
_cell.length_a   1.000
_cell.length_b   1.000
_cell.length_c   1.000
_cell.angle_alpha   90.00
_cell.angle_beta   90.00
_cell.angle_gamma   90.00
#
_symmetry.space_group_name_H-M   'P 1'
#
loop_
_entity.id
_entity.type
_entity.pdbx_description
1 polymer ?
#
loop_
_entity_poly.entity_id
_entity_poly.type
_entity_poly.pdbx_seq_one_letter_code
_entity_poly.pdbx_strand_id
1 'polypeptide(L)'
;MNEECLKTCKKLFVVFYENLERDVAGVKNIVNFLGFEPDPKRLECLHKHSVGPARRESDDMDDPFHSDEKLIMIKEMKIILELLERRKIKAPDQYYSYVHNNVTHNKINS
;
A
#
# COMPACT_ATOMS: atom_id res chain seq x y z
N MET A 1 -7.97 4.08 11.22
CA MET A 1 -6.99 3.09 11.73
C MET A 1 -5.56 3.45 11.33
N ASN A 2 -5.25 3.60 10.02
CA ASN A 2 -3.90 3.92 9.55
C ASN A 2 -3.34 5.24 10.13
N GLU A 3 -4.14 6.30 10.11
CA GLU A 3 -3.77 7.60 10.68
C GLU A 3 -3.36 7.49 12.15
N GLU A 4 -4.18 6.79 12.96
CA GLU A 4 -3.92 6.62 14.38
C GLU A 4 -2.61 5.85 14.63
N CYS A 5 -2.38 4.76 13.90
CA CYS A 5 -1.12 4.01 13.96
C CYS A 5 0.08 4.90 13.60
N LEU A 6 -0.03 5.69 12.52
CA LEU A 6 1.01 6.63 12.10
C LEU A 6 1.22 7.78 13.09
N LYS A 7 0.26 8.09 13.96
CA LYS A 7 0.41 9.09 15.02
C LYS A 7 1.01 8.52 16.30
N THR A 8 0.58 7.34 16.74
CA THR A 8 0.87 6.86 18.10
C THR A 8 1.87 5.72 18.19
N CYS A 9 2.03 4.90 17.16
CA CYS A 9 2.95 3.76 17.23
C CYS A 9 4.41 4.25 17.18
N LYS A 10 5.27 3.69 18.05
CA LYS A 10 6.71 4.03 18.10
C LYS A 10 7.54 3.26 17.08
N LYS A 11 7.20 1.98 16.86
CA LYS A 11 7.85 1.10 15.87
C LYS A 11 6.81 0.71 14.84
N LEU A 12 7.11 1.00 13.57
CA LEU A 12 6.22 0.75 12.44
C LEU A 12 7.02 0.16 11.30
N PHE A 13 6.44 -0.83 10.64
CA PHE A 13 6.88 -1.31 9.34
C PHE A 13 5.72 -1.12 8.37
N VAL A 14 5.92 -0.22 7.40
CA VAL A 14 4.88 0.13 6.43
C VAL A 14 5.14 -0.64 5.15
N VAL A 15 4.09 -1.31 4.66
CA VAL A 15 4.11 -2.10 3.44
C VAL A 15 3.15 -1.45 2.45
N PHE A 16 3.66 -1.12 1.27
CA PHE A 16 2.84 -0.67 0.14
C PHE A 16 2.56 -1.88 -0.74
N TYR A 17 1.28 -2.15 -1.01
CA TYR A 17 0.86 -3.40 -1.65
C TYR A 17 1.39 -3.53 -3.09
N GLU A 18 1.54 -2.41 -3.79
CA GLU A 18 2.06 -2.33 -5.15
C GLU A 18 3.57 -2.58 -5.20
N ASN A 19 4.25 -2.29 -4.09
CA ASN A 19 5.67 -2.61 -3.89
C ASN A 19 5.85 -3.97 -3.21
N LEU A 20 4.77 -4.59 -2.75
CA LEU A 20 4.78 -6.00 -2.41
C LEU A 20 4.85 -6.73 -3.74
N GLU A 21 6.06 -6.75 -4.33
CA GLU A 21 6.37 -7.68 -5.40
C GLU A 21 5.84 -9.03 -4.94
N ARG A 22 5.25 -9.81 -5.85
CA ARG A 22 4.80 -11.16 -5.53
C ARG A 22 5.96 -12.05 -5.01
N ASP A 23 7.16 -11.53 -4.83
CA ASP A 23 8.29 -12.20 -4.25
C ASP A 23 8.23 -12.35 -2.72
N VAL A 24 8.91 -13.40 -2.29
CA VAL A 24 9.19 -13.82 -0.92
C VAL A 24 9.93 -12.75 -0.10
N ALA A 25 10.68 -11.85 -0.74
CA ALA A 25 11.48 -10.82 -0.05
C ALA A 25 10.63 -9.88 0.84
N GLY A 26 9.47 -9.43 0.35
CA GLY A 26 8.57 -8.57 1.12
C GLY A 26 8.08 -9.25 2.40
N VAL A 27 7.68 -10.52 2.30
CA VAL A 27 7.22 -11.32 3.44
C VAL A 27 8.36 -11.60 4.42
N LYS A 28 9.57 -11.88 3.95
CA LYS A 28 10.74 -12.04 4.83
C LYS A 28 10.97 -10.79 5.69
N ASN A 29 10.88 -9.60 5.09
CA ASN A 29 11.07 -8.35 5.83
C ASN A 29 9.99 -8.14 6.90
N ILE A 30 8.73 -8.47 6.60
CA ILE A 30 7.63 -8.40 7.57
C ILE A 30 7.89 -9.36 8.75
N VAL A 31 8.21 -10.62 8.46
CA VAL A 31 8.43 -11.66 9.48
C VAL A 31 9.63 -11.31 10.38
N ASN A 32 10.71 -10.81 9.77
CA ASN A 32 11.88 -10.32 10.49
C ASN A 32 11.53 -9.13 11.40
N PHE A 33 10.74 -8.17 10.93
CA PHE A 33 10.29 -7.04 11.74
C PHE A 33 9.48 -7.48 12.96
N LEU A 34 8.67 -8.53 12.81
CA LEU A 34 7.90 -9.13 13.90
C LEU A 34 8.75 -9.99 14.86
N GLY A 35 10.05 -10.19 14.57
CA GLY A 35 10.97 -10.93 15.43
C GLY A 35 10.89 -12.45 15.26
N PHE A 36 10.34 -12.94 14.14
CA PHE A 36 10.29 -14.37 13.83
C PHE A 36 11.31 -14.73 12.76
N GLU A 37 11.75 -15.99 12.75
CA GLU A 37 12.51 -16.53 11.62
C GLU A 37 11.55 -16.95 10.49
N PRO A 38 11.83 -16.57 9.23
CA PRO A 38 11.01 -16.99 8.10
C PRO A 38 11.05 -18.51 7.89
N ASP A 39 9.89 -19.17 7.94
CA ASP A 39 9.77 -20.61 7.67
C ASP A 39 10.05 -20.91 6.18
N PRO A 40 11.13 -21.66 5.85
CA PRO A 40 11.49 -21.95 4.47
C PRO A 40 10.39 -22.63 3.66
N LYS A 41 9.59 -23.53 4.29
CA LYS A 41 8.51 -24.25 3.61
C LYS A 41 7.38 -23.31 3.23
N ARG A 42 7.06 -22.34 4.09
CA ARG A 42 6.03 -21.32 3.79
C ARG A 42 6.49 -20.36 2.70
N LEU A 43 7.75 -19.99 2.70
CA LEU A 43 8.33 -19.14 1.66
C LEU A 43 8.35 -19.84 0.30
N GLU A 44 8.69 -21.13 0.26
CA GLU A 44 8.63 -21.93 -0.97
C GLU A 44 7.19 -22.06 -1.50
N CYS A 45 6.23 -22.29 -0.61
CA CYS A 45 4.81 -22.34 -0.95
C CYS A 45 4.34 -20.99 -1.55
N LEU A 46 4.69 -19.88 -0.90
CA LEU A 46 4.38 -18.53 -1.39
C LEU A 46 4.98 -18.29 -2.77
N HIS A 47 6.24 -18.66 -2.98
CA HIS A 47 6.90 -18.55 -4.29
C HIS A 47 6.12 -19.28 -5.39
N LYS A 48 5.63 -20.50 -5.12
CA LYS A 48 4.82 -21.28 -6.07
C LYS A 48 3.47 -20.62 -6.41
N HIS A 49 2.85 -19.90 -5.47
CA HIS A 49 1.61 -19.14 -5.69
C HIS A 49 1.82 -17.81 -6.41
N SER A 50 3.01 -17.26 -6.33
CA SER A 50 3.34 -15.96 -6.89
C SER A 50 3.79 -16.02 -8.35
N VAL A 51 4.66 -16.99 -8.65
CA VAL A 51 5.31 -17.15 -9.97
C VAL A 51 5.26 -18.59 -10.50
N GLY A 52 4.77 -19.54 -9.71
CA GLY A 52 4.68 -20.94 -10.08
C GLY A 52 3.33 -21.34 -10.70
N PRO A 53 3.08 -22.66 -10.85
CA PRO A 53 1.89 -23.18 -11.54
C PRO A 53 0.57 -22.91 -10.83
N ALA A 54 0.59 -22.37 -9.61
CA ALA A 54 -0.58 -21.99 -8.82
C ALA A 54 -0.84 -20.47 -8.83
N ARG A 55 -0.25 -19.74 -9.79
CA ARG A 55 -0.45 -18.29 -9.96
C ARG A 55 -1.92 -17.99 -10.25
N ARG A 56 -2.53 -17.14 -9.44
CA ARG A 56 -3.84 -16.56 -9.73
C ARG A 56 -3.68 -15.37 -10.68
N GLU A 57 -4.50 -15.35 -11.72
CA GLU A 57 -4.74 -14.15 -12.51
C GLU A 57 -5.48 -13.15 -11.61
N SER A 58 -5.07 -11.89 -11.68
CA SER A 58 -5.79 -10.82 -11.00
C SER A 58 -6.99 -10.47 -11.84
N ASP A 59 -8.18 -10.49 -11.25
CA ASP A 59 -9.37 -9.96 -11.91
C ASP A 59 -9.19 -8.44 -12.04
N ASP A 60 -9.12 -7.96 -13.28
CA ASP A 60 -9.28 -6.54 -13.58
C ASP A 60 -10.74 -6.18 -13.29
N MET A 61 -10.98 -5.66 -12.09
CA MET A 61 -12.30 -5.20 -11.67
C MET A 61 -12.46 -3.73 -12.08
N ASP A 62 -13.59 -3.41 -12.70
CA ASP A 62 -13.98 -2.02 -12.97
C ASP A 62 -14.01 -1.20 -11.68
N ASP A 63 -13.68 0.10 -11.78
CA ASP A 63 -13.69 1.03 -10.66
C ASP A 63 -15.10 1.13 -10.04
N PRO A 64 -15.31 0.61 -8.82
CA PRO A 64 -16.65 0.48 -8.25
C PRO A 64 -17.12 1.76 -7.56
N PHE A 65 -16.30 2.82 -7.50
CA PHE A 65 -16.57 3.98 -6.66
C PHE A 65 -17.18 5.15 -7.44
N HIS A 66 -18.09 5.86 -6.79
CA HIS A 66 -18.64 7.12 -7.29
C HIS A 66 -17.66 8.29 -7.08
N SER A 67 -17.87 9.39 -7.80
CA SER A 67 -16.95 10.55 -7.79
C SER A 67 -16.82 11.21 -6.41
N ASP A 68 -17.89 11.27 -5.65
CA ASP A 68 -17.92 11.79 -4.27
C ASP A 68 -17.15 10.89 -3.29
N GLU A 69 -17.30 9.57 -3.42
CA GLU A 69 -16.52 8.60 -2.65
C GLU A 69 -15.02 8.73 -2.97
N LYS A 70 -14.67 8.95 -4.24
CA LYS A 70 -13.28 9.23 -4.66
C LYS A 70 -12.72 10.49 -4.02
N LEU A 71 -13.52 11.55 -3.90
CA LEU A 71 -13.10 12.78 -3.22
C LEU A 71 -12.78 12.54 -1.73
N ILE A 72 -13.57 11.71 -1.05
CA ILE A 72 -13.31 11.33 0.33
C ILE A 72 -11.98 10.55 0.41
N MET A 73 -11.80 9.56 -0.47
CA MET A 73 -10.55 8.78 -0.53
C MET A 73 -9.32 9.65 -0.80
N ILE A 74 -9.40 10.64 -1.69
CA ILE A 74 -8.30 11.55 -2.00
C ILE A 74 -7.91 12.41 -0.78
N LYS A 75 -8.90 12.91 -0.03
CA LYS A 75 -8.67 13.68 1.19
C LYS A 75 -7.96 12.84 2.25
N GLU A 76 -8.45 11.63 2.48
CA GLU A 76 -7.82 10.68 3.40
C GLU A 76 -6.41 10.32 2.96
N MET A 77 -6.20 10.04 1.67
CA MET A 77 -4.89 9.70 1.14
C MET A 77 -3.88 10.84 1.32
N LYS A 78 -4.31 12.10 1.13
CA LYS A 78 -3.46 13.27 1.39
C LYS A 78 -3.01 13.31 2.86
N ILE A 79 -3.93 13.11 3.81
CA ILE A 79 -3.60 13.08 5.25
C ILE A 79 -2.57 11.98 5.56
N ILE A 80 -2.78 10.78 5.00
CA ILE A 80 -1.86 9.66 5.21
C ILE A 80 -0.48 9.94 4.61
N LEU A 81 -0.40 10.49 3.40
CA LEU A 81 0.88 10.85 2.76
C LEU A 81 1.66 11.87 3.59
N GLU A 82 1.00 12.92 4.11
CA GLU A 82 1.64 13.90 4.99
C GLU A 82 2.16 13.25 6.29
N LEU A 83 1.43 12.29 6.86
CA LEU A 83 1.88 11.57 8.05
C LEU A 83 3.08 10.66 7.77
N LEU A 84 3.11 10.00 6.61
CA LEU A 84 4.24 9.19 6.17
C LEU A 84 5.51 10.05 5.98
N GLU A 85 5.38 11.23 5.37
CA GLU A 85 6.48 12.19 5.20
C GLU A 85 7.05 12.67 6.55
N ARG A 86 6.17 13.02 7.51
CA ARG A 86 6.60 13.38 8.88
C ARG A 86 7.38 12.26 9.56
N ARG A 87 7.05 11.00 9.22
CA ARG A 87 7.75 9.79 9.68
C ARG A 87 8.99 9.44 8.85
N LYS A 88 9.31 10.22 7.81
CA LYS A 88 10.38 9.95 6.82
C LYS A 88 10.22 8.61 6.09
N ILE A 89 8.98 8.17 5.90
CA ILE A 89 8.65 6.95 5.14
C ILE A 89 8.24 7.39 3.74
N LYS A 90 9.02 6.99 2.73
CA LYS A 90 8.71 7.33 1.33
C LYS A 90 7.60 6.42 0.81
N ALA A 91 6.47 7.03 0.42
CA ALA A 91 5.40 6.34 -0.30
C ALA A 91 5.70 6.26 -1.82
N PRO A 92 5.08 5.32 -2.56
CA PRO A 92 5.16 5.28 -4.02
C PRO A 92 4.76 6.61 -4.68
N ASP A 93 5.54 7.04 -5.68
CA ASP A 93 5.34 8.32 -6.36
C ASP A 93 3.94 8.42 -7.02
N GLN A 94 3.39 7.28 -7.46
CA GLN A 94 2.04 7.18 -8.04
C GLN A 94 0.92 7.70 -7.12
N TYR A 95 1.06 7.58 -5.80
CA TYR A 95 0.06 8.11 -4.86
C TYR A 95 0.05 9.63 -4.84
N TYR A 96 1.23 10.24 -4.85
CA TYR A 96 1.37 11.69 -4.93
C TYR A 96 0.81 12.23 -6.24
N SER A 97 1.11 11.56 -7.36
CA SER A 97 0.54 11.89 -8.67
C SER A 97 -0.99 11.80 -8.66
N TYR A 98 -1.56 10.74 -8.06
CA TYR A 98 -3.00 10.57 -7.98
C TYR A 98 -3.67 11.70 -7.17
N VAL A 99 -3.13 12.06 -5.99
CA VAL A 99 -3.65 13.20 -5.22
C VAL A 99 -3.52 14.49 -6.02
N HIS A 100 -2.36 14.76 -6.61
CA HIS A 100 -2.10 15.99 -7.35
C HIS A 100 -3.11 16.19 -8.50
N ASN A 101 -3.24 15.19 -9.36
CA ASN A 101 -4.10 15.25 -10.54
C ASN A 101 -5.58 15.41 -10.17
N ASN A 102 -6.04 14.73 -9.13
CA ASN A 102 -7.44 14.79 -8.73
C ASN A 102 -7.78 16.01 -7.85
N VAL A 103 -6.79 16.66 -7.23
CA VAL A 103 -7.01 17.93 -6.51
C VAL A 103 -7.02 19.13 -7.47
N THR A 104 -6.23 19.11 -8.54
CA THR A 104 -6.19 20.21 -9.53
C THR A 104 -7.40 20.22 -10.45
N HIS A 105 -7.93 19.07 -10.85
CA HIS A 105 -9.13 19.02 -11.72
C HIS A 105 -10.43 19.47 -11.03
N ASN A 106 -10.52 19.38 -9.70
CA ASN A 106 -11.70 19.85 -8.97
C ASN A 106 -11.73 21.37 -8.76
N LYS A 107 -10.66 22.11 -9.07
CA LYS A 107 -10.67 23.58 -9.06
C LYS A 107 -11.20 24.22 -10.34
N ILE A 108 -11.40 23.45 -11.41
CA ILE A 108 -11.77 23.98 -12.73
C ILE A 108 -13.30 23.96 -12.95
N ASN A 109 -14.05 23.25 -12.11
CA ASN A 109 -15.52 23.12 -12.20
C ASN A 109 -16.27 23.69 -10.99
N SER A 110 -15.65 24.57 -10.19
CA SER A 110 -16.30 25.28 -9.07
C SER A 110 -16.48 26.76 -9.38
#